data_AF-U7QKL9-F1
#
_entry.id   AF-U7QKL9-F1
#
_cell.length_a   1.000
_cell.length_b   1.000
_cell.length_c   1.000
_cell.angle_alpha   90.00
_cell.angle_beta   90.00
_cell.angle_gamma   90.00
#
_symmetry.space_group_name_H-M   'P 1'
#
loop_
_entity.id
_entity.type
_entity.pdbx_description
1 polymer ?
#
loop_
_entity_poly.entity_id
_entity_poly.type
_entity_poly.pdbx_seq_one_letter_code
_entity_poly.pdbx_strand_id
1 'polypeptide(L)'
;MQRILKIFDDYQVGEFEGNQPLRVVDTQGKVQLLIKALQFTLADSFMIEQADSIPRGEVLPPRSSSRKINREGIKLIKAFEGVELEAYLDAVGVPTIGYGHTKDVFLGMTITQAEAEELLRQDIEEFEIAVEDAVQVEINDHQFSALVSFCFNLGANSLFKSTLLKFLNVRKLQEASLEFARWNKAGGQPLLGLTRRRMAERALFLGKPWQPFLEYELLQLTQPKIQSEYVRYIQNGLQKAGFDVQANGIFDFETDKAIKQFQAQKGFEADGIVGPITVTALGL
;
A
#
# COMPACT_ATOMS: atom_id res chain seq x y z
N MET A 1 -9.20 -35.30 16.05
CA MET A 1 -9.48 -34.09 15.25
C MET A 1 -8.84 -32.90 15.93
N GLN A 2 -8.21 -31.99 15.18
CA GLN A 2 -7.58 -30.80 15.75
C GLN A 2 -8.67 -29.75 16.02
N ARG A 3 -8.73 -29.24 17.25
CA ARG A 3 -9.61 -28.12 17.61
C ARG A 3 -8.89 -26.80 17.37
N ILE A 4 -9.61 -25.79 16.86
CA ILE A 4 -9.07 -24.47 16.55
C ILE A 4 -9.87 -23.41 17.30
N LEU A 5 -9.17 -22.52 17.99
CA LEU A 5 -9.75 -21.28 18.51
C LEU A 5 -9.60 -20.18 17.47
N LYS A 6 -10.69 -19.47 17.19
CA LYS A 6 -10.72 -18.32 16.29
C LYS A 6 -11.17 -17.10 17.09
N ILE A 7 -10.48 -15.98 16.91
CA ILE A 7 -10.89 -14.67 17.43
C ILE A 7 -11.42 -13.87 16.24
N PHE A 8 -12.58 -13.25 16.40
CA PHE A 8 -13.28 -12.50 15.36
C PHE A 8 -13.15 -11.00 15.61
N ASP A 9 -13.25 -10.20 14.55
CA ASP A 9 -13.17 -8.74 14.58
C ASP A 9 -14.34 -8.07 15.31
N ASP A 10 -15.46 -8.78 15.47
CA ASP A 10 -16.60 -8.41 16.32
C ASP A 10 -16.42 -8.79 17.80
N TYR A 11 -15.18 -9.07 18.23
CA TYR A 11 -14.80 -9.40 19.59
C TYR A 11 -15.29 -10.77 20.10
N GLN A 12 -15.77 -11.65 19.22
CA GLN A 12 -16.13 -13.02 19.61
C GLN A 12 -14.92 -13.96 19.63
N VAL A 13 -15.00 -15.01 20.44
CA VAL A 13 -14.06 -16.14 20.43
C VAL A 13 -14.83 -17.43 20.20
N GLY A 14 -14.44 -18.19 19.17
CA GLY A 14 -15.08 -19.45 18.81
C GLY A 14 -14.14 -20.65 18.84
N GLU A 15 -14.59 -21.78 19.37
CA GLU A 15 -13.94 -23.09 19.30
C GLU A 15 -14.56 -23.91 18.17
N PHE A 16 -13.73 -24.50 17.30
CA PHE A 16 -14.17 -25.24 16.12
C PHE A 16 -13.55 -26.63 16.06
N GLU A 17 -14.31 -27.59 15.53
CA GLU A 17 -13.82 -28.88 15.06
C GLU A 17 -14.01 -28.96 13.54
N GLY A 18 -12.90 -28.86 12.79
CA GLY A 18 -12.96 -28.61 11.35
C GLY A 18 -13.64 -27.26 11.04
N ASN A 19 -14.75 -27.30 10.30
CA ASN A 19 -15.57 -26.11 10.00
C ASN A 19 -16.80 -25.97 10.90
N GLN A 20 -17.06 -26.90 11.82
CA GLN A 20 -18.22 -26.83 12.70
C GLN A 20 -17.89 -26.03 13.98
N PRO A 21 -18.67 -24.99 14.32
CA PRO A 21 -18.52 -24.30 15.60
C PRO A 21 -19.00 -25.19 16.74
N LEU A 22 -18.15 -25.39 17.75
CA LEU A 22 -18.52 -26.06 19.00
C LEU A 22 -19.06 -25.08 20.02
N ARG A 23 -18.45 -23.90 20.11
CA ARG A 23 -18.79 -22.85 21.06
C ARG A 23 -18.41 -21.49 20.50
N VAL A 24 -19.25 -20.49 20.68
CA VAL A 24 -18.93 -19.09 20.40
C VAL A 24 -19.27 -18.26 21.62
N VAL A 25 -18.36 -17.39 22.05
CA VAL A 25 -18.48 -16.56 23.24
C VAL A 25 -18.28 -15.11 22.85
N ASP A 26 -19.27 -14.27 23.12
CA ASP A 26 -19.10 -12.82 23.11
C ASP A 26 -18.23 -12.41 24.30
N THR A 27 -17.15 -11.69 24.03
CA THR A 27 -16.21 -11.25 25.06
C THR A 27 -16.49 -9.84 25.57
N GLN A 28 -17.53 -9.17 25.06
CA GLN A 28 -17.90 -7.80 25.41
C GLN A 28 -16.72 -6.82 25.21
N GLY A 29 -15.99 -6.98 24.11
CA GLY A 29 -14.82 -6.16 23.78
C GLY A 29 -13.54 -6.48 24.57
N LYS A 30 -13.56 -7.43 25.51
CA LYS A 30 -12.38 -7.75 26.35
C LYS A 30 -11.18 -8.27 25.56
N VAL A 31 -11.39 -8.77 24.35
CA VAL A 31 -10.31 -9.23 23.47
C VAL A 31 -9.86 -8.18 22.45
N GLN A 32 -10.37 -6.94 22.48
CA GLN A 32 -10.02 -5.91 21.51
C GLN A 32 -8.50 -5.62 21.46
N LEU A 33 -7.85 -5.51 22.62
CA LEU A 33 -6.40 -5.34 22.69
C LEU A 33 -5.65 -6.55 22.14
N LEU A 34 -6.17 -7.75 22.38
CA LEU A 34 -5.60 -8.99 21.86
C LEU A 34 -5.75 -9.08 20.33
N ILE A 35 -6.92 -8.71 19.79
CA ILE A 35 -7.12 -8.61 18.34
C ILE A 35 -6.13 -7.62 17.75
N LYS A 36 -6.00 -6.42 18.32
CA LYS A 36 -5.04 -5.42 17.85
C LYS A 36 -3.60 -5.94 17.89
N ALA A 37 -3.22 -6.63 18.97
CA ALA A 37 -1.88 -7.21 19.11
C ALA A 37 -1.63 -8.36 18.11
N LEU A 38 -2.65 -9.16 17.79
CA LEU A 38 -2.54 -10.30 16.89
C LEU A 38 -2.81 -9.97 15.43
N GLN A 39 -3.42 -8.83 15.13
CA GLN A 39 -3.78 -8.41 13.76
C GLN A 39 -2.57 -8.33 12.83
N PHE A 40 -1.39 -8.16 13.42
CA PHE A 40 -0.11 -8.04 12.72
C PHE A 40 0.87 -9.18 13.03
N THR A 41 0.41 -10.29 13.59
CA THR A 41 1.29 -11.44 13.81
C THR A 41 1.49 -12.25 12.53
N LEU A 42 2.71 -12.77 12.35
CA LEU A 42 3.03 -13.78 11.34
C LEU A 42 2.99 -15.20 11.91
N ALA A 43 2.66 -15.36 13.19
CA ALA A 43 2.62 -16.66 13.84
C ALA A 43 1.48 -17.52 13.30
N ASP A 44 1.80 -18.75 12.88
CA ASP A 44 0.81 -19.73 12.42
C ASP A 44 0.01 -20.37 13.58
N SER A 45 0.51 -20.24 14.81
CA SER A 45 -0.12 -20.77 16.03
C SER A 45 0.12 -19.86 17.23
N PHE A 46 -0.76 -19.98 18.22
CA PHE A 46 -0.66 -19.31 19.52
C PHE A 46 -0.87 -20.33 20.64
N MET A 47 -0.10 -20.23 21.70
CA MET A 47 -0.18 -21.11 22.87
C MET A 47 -0.62 -20.30 24.10
N ILE A 48 -1.57 -20.86 24.87
CA ILE A 48 -1.94 -20.34 26.18
C ILE A 48 -1.15 -21.12 27.22
N GLU A 49 -0.20 -20.47 27.87
CA GLU A 49 0.58 -21.04 28.96
C GLU A 49 0.13 -20.48 30.32
N GLN A 50 0.38 -21.22 31.41
CA GLN A 50 0.06 -20.72 32.76
C GLN A 50 1.03 -19.62 33.18
N ALA A 51 0.55 -18.62 33.93
CA ALA A 51 1.35 -17.43 34.30
C ALA A 51 2.69 -17.75 35.00
N ASP A 52 2.81 -18.90 35.65
CA ASP A 52 4.02 -19.35 36.33
C ASP A 52 5.14 -19.87 35.39
N SER A 53 4.87 -19.95 34.08
CA SER A 53 5.83 -20.35 33.04
C SER A 53 6.57 -19.18 32.39
N ILE A 54 6.15 -17.94 32.64
CA ILE A 54 6.82 -16.74 32.13
C ILE A 54 8.16 -16.62 32.88
N PRO A 55 9.33 -16.55 32.19
CA PRO A 55 10.56 -16.14 32.84
C PRO A 55 10.32 -14.80 33.53
N ARG A 56 10.31 -14.78 34.87
CA ARG A 56 10.18 -13.53 35.64
C ARG A 56 11.47 -12.74 35.46
N GLY A 57 11.55 -11.97 34.39
CA GLY A 57 12.69 -11.13 34.08
C GLY A 57 12.55 -10.57 32.68
N GLU A 58 12.40 -9.25 32.62
CA GLU A 58 12.32 -8.40 31.43
C GLU A 58 10.91 -8.30 30.82
N VAL A 59 10.18 -7.27 31.27
CA VAL A 59 9.27 -6.57 30.36
C VAL A 59 10.15 -6.04 29.23
N LEU A 60 10.15 -6.73 28.08
CA LEU A 60 10.86 -6.23 26.91
C LEU A 60 10.33 -4.83 26.62
N PRO A 61 11.21 -3.83 26.41
CA PRO A 61 10.77 -2.49 26.07
C PRO A 61 9.86 -2.55 24.84
N PRO A 62 8.91 -1.61 24.70
CA PRO A 62 8.08 -1.52 23.50
C PRO A 62 9.01 -1.55 22.28
N ARG A 63 8.78 -2.54 21.42
CA ARG A 63 9.63 -2.78 20.26
C ARG A 63 9.56 -1.56 19.35
N SER A 64 10.70 -0.96 19.03
CA SER A 64 10.83 0.03 17.96
C SER A 64 11.55 -0.64 16.80
N SER A 65 11.22 -0.24 15.56
CA SER A 65 11.89 -0.79 14.39
C SER A 65 13.35 -0.36 14.35
N SER A 66 14.26 -1.29 14.03
CA SER A 66 15.68 -0.97 13.87
C SER A 66 15.96 -0.22 12.56
N ARG A 67 15.00 -0.25 11.63
CA ARG A 67 15.04 0.45 10.35
C ARG A 67 13.98 1.54 10.32
N LYS A 68 14.30 2.64 9.65
CA LYS A 68 13.38 3.76 9.49
C LYS A 68 13.14 4.04 8.01
N ILE A 69 11.92 4.45 7.69
CA ILE A 69 11.59 4.95 6.35
C ILE A 69 12.52 6.12 6.01
N ASN A 70 13.02 6.13 4.78
CA ASN A 70 13.91 7.17 4.32
C ASN A 70 13.16 8.45 3.90
N ARG A 71 13.92 9.48 3.53
CA ARG A 71 13.35 10.78 3.14
C ARG A 71 12.43 10.70 1.92
N GLU A 72 12.72 9.85 0.94
CA GLU A 72 11.90 9.72 -0.27
C GLU A 72 10.58 9.01 0.01
N GLY A 73 10.59 7.98 0.87
CA GLY A 73 9.38 7.33 1.35
C GLY A 73 8.44 8.29 2.09
N ILE A 74 8.99 9.12 2.98
CA ILE A 74 8.20 10.15 3.68
C ILE A 74 7.58 11.13 2.70
N LYS A 75 8.35 11.65 1.73
CA LYS A 75 7.81 12.56 0.72
C LYS A 75 6.70 11.91 -0.11
N LEU A 76 6.86 10.64 -0.46
CA LEU A 76 5.86 9.89 -1.22
C LEU A 76 4.55 9.77 -0.43
N ILE A 77 4.61 9.35 0.84
CA ILE A 77 3.41 9.27 1.69
C ILE A 77 2.73 10.64 1.78
N LYS A 78 3.49 11.69 2.14
CA LYS A 78 2.97 13.06 2.25
C LYS A 78 2.27 13.54 0.97
N ALA A 79 2.82 13.21 -0.19
CA ALA A 79 2.25 13.62 -1.47
C ALA A 79 0.93 12.92 -1.81
N PHE A 80 0.71 11.69 -1.35
CA PHE A 80 -0.53 10.95 -1.58
C PHE A 80 -1.60 11.17 -0.51
N GLU A 81 -1.21 11.41 0.75
CA GLU A 81 -2.17 11.69 1.83
C GLU A 81 -2.67 13.14 1.80
N GLY A 82 -1.81 14.10 1.43
CA GLY A 82 -2.10 15.51 1.66
C GLY A 82 -2.01 15.89 3.15
N VAL A 83 -2.05 17.19 3.45
CA VAL A 83 -2.00 17.69 4.83
C VAL A 83 -3.17 18.62 5.10
N GLU A 84 -3.88 18.37 6.19
CA GLU A 84 -4.92 19.25 6.72
C GLU A 84 -4.51 19.72 8.12
N LEU A 85 -4.30 21.03 8.29
CA LEU A 85 -3.80 21.58 9.56
C LEU A 85 -4.90 21.89 10.57
N GLU A 86 -6.15 21.79 10.14
CA GLU A 86 -7.34 21.93 10.97
C GLU A 86 -8.12 20.61 10.94
N ALA A 87 -8.62 20.17 12.10
CA ALA A 87 -9.35 18.92 12.18
C ALA A 87 -10.66 18.99 11.37
N TYR A 88 -10.89 17.97 10.54
CA TYR A 88 -12.06 17.82 9.70
C TYR A 88 -12.73 16.45 9.92
N LEU A 89 -13.94 16.26 9.40
CA LEU A 89 -14.58 14.94 9.35
C LEU A 89 -14.26 14.29 8.01
N ASP A 90 -13.72 13.08 8.04
CA ASP A 90 -13.49 12.29 6.82
C ASP A 90 -14.81 11.81 6.19
N ALA A 91 -14.70 11.04 5.10
CA ALA A 91 -15.86 10.53 4.36
C ALA A 91 -16.78 9.59 5.18
N VAL A 92 -16.32 9.06 6.32
CA VAL A 92 -17.09 8.18 7.21
C VAL A 92 -17.41 8.84 8.56
N GLY A 93 -17.08 10.13 8.73
CA GLY A 93 -17.43 10.92 9.91
C GLY A 93 -16.45 10.81 11.08
N VAL A 94 -15.20 10.41 10.83
CA VAL A 94 -14.14 10.32 11.85
C VAL A 94 -13.33 11.64 11.87
N PRO A 95 -13.16 12.28 13.04
CA PRO A 95 -12.26 13.42 13.19
C PRO A 95 -10.84 13.07 12.75
N THR A 96 -10.31 13.83 11.80
CA THR A 96 -9.03 13.58 11.13
C THR A 96 -8.23 14.88 11.02
N ILE A 97 -6.90 14.81 11.16
CA ILE A 97 -5.98 15.96 11.03
C ILE A 97 -4.61 15.51 10.49
N GLY A 98 -3.78 16.45 10.03
CA GLY A 98 -2.44 16.17 9.52
C GLY A 98 -2.49 15.34 8.25
N TYR A 99 -1.71 14.25 8.21
CA TYR A 99 -1.65 13.30 7.08
C TYR A 99 -2.57 12.09 7.29
N GLY A 100 -3.81 12.33 7.74
CA GLY A 100 -4.78 11.26 8.01
C GLY A 100 -4.76 10.73 9.46
N HIS A 101 -4.21 11.49 10.42
CA HIS A 101 -4.18 11.12 11.83
C HIS A 101 -5.57 11.22 12.46
N THR A 102 -5.98 10.21 13.23
CA THR A 102 -7.33 10.15 13.85
C THR A 102 -7.30 9.97 15.36
N LYS A 103 -6.16 9.55 15.92
CA LYS A 103 -6.06 9.23 17.34
C LYS A 103 -6.08 10.52 18.17
N ASP A 104 -6.92 10.55 19.19
CA ASP A 104 -7.05 11.69 20.11
C ASP A 104 -7.39 13.04 19.42
N VAL A 105 -7.96 12.99 18.21
CA VAL A 105 -8.38 14.17 17.43
C VAL A 105 -9.81 14.59 17.79
N PHE A 106 -10.02 15.90 17.93
CA PHE A 106 -11.34 16.49 18.13
C PHE A 106 -11.55 17.70 17.21
N LEU A 107 -12.80 17.96 16.83
CA LEU A 107 -13.14 19.07 15.94
C LEU A 107 -12.76 20.42 16.56
N GLY A 108 -12.16 21.31 15.76
CA GLY A 108 -11.60 22.58 16.20
C GLY A 108 -10.14 22.49 16.67
N MET A 109 -9.54 21.29 16.72
CA MET A 109 -8.10 21.14 16.90
C MET A 109 -7.35 21.69 15.68
N THR A 110 -6.24 22.39 15.92
CA THR A 110 -5.34 22.90 14.89
C THR A 110 -3.91 22.51 15.22
N ILE A 111 -3.10 22.21 14.21
CA ILE A 111 -1.69 21.86 14.36
C ILE A 111 -0.83 22.63 13.37
N THR A 112 0.45 22.79 13.72
CA THR A 112 1.47 23.30 12.81
C THR A 112 1.91 22.22 11.82
N GLN A 113 2.56 22.65 10.74
CA GLN A 113 3.19 21.74 9.79
C GLN A 113 4.19 20.78 10.45
N ALA A 114 4.94 21.25 11.45
CA ALA A 114 5.91 20.44 12.17
C ALA A 114 5.23 19.36 13.05
N GLU A 115 4.13 19.73 13.72
CA GLU A 115 3.32 18.79 14.49
C GLU A 115 2.66 17.74 13.59
N ALA A 116 2.16 18.14 12.41
CA ALA A 116 1.62 17.19 11.44
C ALA A 116 2.68 16.17 10.96
N GLU A 117 3.93 16.61 10.77
CA GLU A 117 5.03 15.72 10.41
C GLU A 117 5.44 14.79 11.54
N GLU A 118 5.38 15.26 12.79
CA GLU A 118 5.63 14.43 13.97
C GLU A 118 4.55 13.36 14.16
N LEU A 119 3.27 13.71 14.02
CA LEU A 119 2.17 12.74 14.04
C LEU A 119 2.34 11.69 12.95
N LEU A 120 2.69 12.11 11.72
CA LEU A 120 2.96 11.17 10.64
C LEU A 120 4.10 10.19 10.98
N ARG A 121 5.17 10.67 11.64
CA ARG A 121 6.28 9.79 12.06
C ARG A 121 5.84 8.75 13.08
N GLN A 122 4.97 9.14 14.01
CA GLN A 122 4.42 8.23 15.02
C GLN A 122 3.50 7.18 14.37
N ASP A 123 2.62 7.60 13.47
CA ASP A 123 1.71 6.70 12.76
C ASP A 123 2.45 5.72 11.84
N ILE A 124 3.60 6.12 11.28
CA ILE A 124 4.42 5.26 10.43
C ILE A 124 5.11 4.13 11.21
N GLU A 125 5.39 4.32 12.50
CA GLU A 125 6.24 3.40 13.28
C GLU A 125 5.68 1.97 13.33
N GLU A 126 4.36 1.80 13.44
CA GLU A 126 3.75 0.47 13.44
C GLU A 126 3.95 -0.26 12.10
N PHE A 127 3.99 0.48 10.99
CA PHE A 127 4.24 -0.09 9.66
C PHE A 127 5.72 -0.40 9.42
N GLU A 128 6.63 0.37 10.00
CA GLU A 128 8.07 0.06 9.99
C GLU A 128 8.34 -1.29 10.68
N ILE A 129 7.78 -1.48 11.87
CA ILE A 129 7.88 -2.73 12.64
C ILE A 129 7.29 -3.89 11.83
N ALA A 130 6.09 -3.70 11.28
CA ALA A 130 5.42 -4.72 10.49
C ALA A 130 6.24 -5.16 9.26
N VAL A 131 6.83 -4.21 8.53
CA VAL A 131 7.68 -4.52 7.37
C VAL A 131 8.95 -5.24 7.80
N GLU A 132 9.58 -4.80 8.89
CA GLU A 132 10.78 -5.43 9.43
C GLU A 132 10.54 -6.88 9.86
N ASP A 133 9.41 -7.17 10.49
CA ASP A 133 9.05 -8.54 10.89
C ASP A 133 8.73 -9.45 9.70
N ALA A 134 8.13 -8.90 8.64
CA ALA A 134 7.68 -9.67 7.48
C ALA A 134 8.78 -10.01 6.48
N VAL A 135 9.78 -9.15 6.34
CA VAL A 135 10.83 -9.31 5.33
C VAL A 135 11.94 -10.21 5.85
N GLN A 136 12.17 -11.34 5.18
CA GLN A 136 13.14 -12.38 5.59
C GLN A 136 14.48 -12.29 4.85
N VAL A 137 14.62 -11.32 3.95
CA VAL A 137 15.82 -11.11 3.12
C VAL A 137 16.35 -9.70 3.29
N GLU A 138 17.64 -9.50 3.02
CA GLU A 138 18.21 -8.17 3.00
C GLU A 138 17.60 -7.33 1.87
N ILE A 139 17.12 -6.13 2.21
CA ILE A 139 16.56 -5.16 1.28
C ILE A 139 17.15 -3.78 1.54
N ASN A 140 17.30 -2.95 0.51
CA ASN A 140 17.80 -1.59 0.66
C ASN A 140 16.73 -0.63 1.22
N ASP A 141 17.12 0.59 1.56
CA ASP A 141 16.22 1.57 2.19
C ASP A 141 15.08 2.02 1.29
N HIS A 142 15.28 2.03 -0.03
CA HIS A 142 14.23 2.33 -1.01
C HIS A 142 13.14 1.26 -1.02
N GLN A 143 13.55 -0.01 -1.02
CA GLN A 143 12.65 -1.15 -0.94
C GLN A 143 11.88 -1.15 0.37
N PHE A 144 12.58 -0.97 1.50
CA PHE A 144 11.94 -0.86 2.82
C PHE A 144 10.91 0.27 2.84
N SER A 145 11.30 1.46 2.38
CA SER A 145 10.43 2.64 2.38
C SER A 145 9.19 2.49 1.51
N ALA A 146 9.30 1.84 0.34
CA ALA A 146 8.17 1.55 -0.52
C ALA A 146 7.16 0.59 0.13
N LEU A 147 7.65 -0.43 0.86
CA LEU A 147 6.80 -1.35 1.60
C LEU A 147 6.12 -0.67 2.79
N VAL A 148 6.80 0.24 3.49
CA VAL A 148 6.20 1.03 4.56
C VAL A 148 5.08 1.91 4.02
N SER A 149 5.28 2.61 2.88
CA SER A 149 4.21 3.38 2.22
C SER A 149 3.02 2.50 1.79
N PHE A 150 3.32 1.31 1.27
CA PHE A 150 2.30 0.34 0.89
C PHE A 150 1.45 -0.10 2.09
N CYS A 151 2.10 -0.43 3.21
CA CYS A 151 1.46 -0.78 4.47
C CYS A 151 0.65 0.39 5.04
N PHE A 152 1.18 1.61 5.00
CA PHE A 152 0.47 2.80 5.48
C PHE A 152 -0.88 2.98 4.75
N ASN A 153 -0.91 2.70 3.44
CA ASN A 153 -2.13 2.83 2.66
C ASN A 153 -3.15 1.68 2.81
N LEU A 154 -2.66 0.44 2.94
CA LEU A 154 -3.48 -0.77 2.81
C LEU A 154 -3.57 -1.60 4.09
N GLY A 155 -2.86 -1.19 5.14
CA GLY A 155 -2.62 -1.95 6.36
C GLY A 155 -1.59 -3.06 6.18
N ALA A 156 -0.88 -3.41 7.25
CA ALA A 156 0.19 -4.41 7.23
C ALA A 156 -0.28 -5.83 6.83
N ASN A 157 -1.50 -6.23 7.19
CA ASN A 157 -2.09 -7.51 6.80
C ASN A 157 -2.14 -7.70 5.27
N SER A 158 -2.32 -6.61 4.51
CA SER A 158 -2.28 -6.65 3.04
C SER A 158 -0.90 -7.06 2.54
N LEU A 159 0.17 -6.58 3.16
CA LEU A 159 1.54 -7.00 2.83
C LEU A 159 1.77 -8.47 3.21
N PHE A 160 1.38 -8.89 4.41
CA PHE A 160 1.67 -10.23 4.93
C PHE A 160 1.08 -11.35 4.06
N LYS A 161 -0.11 -11.12 3.49
CA LYS A 161 -0.78 -12.09 2.62
C LYS A 161 -0.42 -11.93 1.14
N SER A 162 0.36 -10.90 0.79
CA SER A 162 0.63 -10.55 -0.61
C SER A 162 1.56 -11.54 -1.30
N THR A 163 1.31 -11.75 -2.60
CA THR A 163 2.30 -12.38 -3.49
C THR A 163 3.57 -11.54 -3.62
N LEU A 164 3.47 -10.21 -3.45
CA LEU A 164 4.59 -9.28 -3.38
C LEU A 164 5.62 -9.75 -2.33
N LEU A 165 5.18 -9.92 -1.08
CA LEU A 165 6.05 -10.37 0.01
C LEU A 165 6.60 -11.77 -0.23
N LYS A 166 5.76 -12.68 -0.77
CA LYS A 166 6.20 -14.04 -1.13
C LYS A 166 7.35 -14.01 -2.14
N PHE A 167 7.26 -13.21 -3.20
CA PHE A 167 8.35 -13.07 -4.17
C PHE A 167 9.57 -12.38 -3.57
N LEU A 168 9.38 -11.35 -2.75
CA LEU A 168 10.47 -10.64 -2.09
C LEU A 168 11.31 -11.59 -1.21
N ASN A 169 10.66 -12.38 -0.36
CA ASN A 169 11.33 -13.30 0.57
C ASN A 169 12.07 -14.46 -0.12
N VAL A 170 11.78 -14.72 -1.40
CA VAL A 170 12.57 -15.65 -2.25
C VAL A 170 13.51 -14.92 -3.22
N ARG A 171 13.83 -13.64 -2.95
CA ARG A 171 14.75 -12.77 -3.71
C ARG A 171 14.37 -12.54 -5.17
N LYS A 172 13.11 -12.73 -5.53
CA LYS A 172 12.55 -12.43 -6.86
C LYS A 172 12.12 -10.97 -6.96
N LEU A 173 13.10 -10.07 -6.99
CA LEU A 173 12.86 -8.62 -6.90
C LEU A 173 12.04 -8.05 -8.06
N GLN A 174 12.27 -8.53 -9.29
CA GLN A 174 11.55 -8.05 -10.46
C GLN A 174 10.08 -8.44 -10.37
N GLU A 175 9.79 -9.69 -10.04
CA GLU A 175 8.45 -10.23 -9.87
C GLU A 175 7.74 -9.55 -8.69
N ALA A 176 8.41 -9.37 -7.55
CA ALA A 176 7.88 -8.61 -6.42
C ALA A 176 7.48 -7.18 -6.83
N SER A 177 8.32 -6.51 -7.63
CA SER A 177 8.02 -5.14 -8.08
C SER A 177 6.74 -5.06 -8.92
N LEU A 178 6.42 -6.08 -9.72
CA LEU A 178 5.23 -6.08 -10.58
C LEU A 178 3.94 -6.25 -9.76
N GLU A 179 4.02 -6.87 -8.58
CA GLU A 179 2.85 -7.16 -7.75
C GLU A 179 2.21 -5.89 -7.15
N PHE A 180 2.93 -4.76 -7.06
CA PHE A 180 2.35 -3.48 -6.60
C PHE A 180 1.11 -3.09 -7.41
N ALA A 181 1.12 -3.27 -8.73
CA ALA A 181 0.04 -2.85 -9.63
C ALA A 181 -1.30 -3.58 -9.36
N ARG A 182 -1.28 -4.72 -8.66
CA ARG A 182 -2.49 -5.49 -8.33
C ARG A 182 -3.31 -4.87 -7.21
N TRP A 183 -2.70 -4.00 -6.41
CA TRP A 183 -3.30 -3.41 -5.21
C TRP A 183 -3.84 -2.00 -5.48
N ASN A 184 -4.54 -1.85 -6.60
CA ASN A 184 -5.05 -0.58 -7.10
C ASN A 184 -6.57 -0.48 -7.11
N LYS A 185 -7.28 -1.37 -6.42
CA LYS A 185 -8.74 -1.50 -6.51
C LYS A 185 -9.46 -1.00 -5.26
N ALA A 186 -10.63 -0.40 -5.44
CA ALA A 186 -11.63 -0.21 -4.39
C ALA A 186 -13.00 -0.62 -4.94
N GLY A 187 -13.86 -1.22 -4.10
CA GLY A 187 -15.13 -1.78 -4.57
C GLY A 187 -14.97 -2.82 -5.69
N GLY A 188 -13.82 -3.51 -5.76
CA GLY A 188 -13.49 -4.47 -6.80
C GLY A 188 -13.01 -3.88 -8.13
N GLN A 189 -13.07 -2.56 -8.31
CA GLN A 189 -12.68 -1.87 -9.54
C GLN A 189 -11.37 -1.10 -9.37
N PRO A 190 -10.49 -1.05 -10.40
CA PRO A 190 -9.31 -0.20 -10.37
C PRO A 190 -9.65 1.27 -10.15
N LEU A 191 -8.96 1.93 -9.22
CA LEU A 191 -9.00 3.37 -9.02
C LEU A 191 -7.72 4.02 -9.52
N LEU A 192 -7.87 5.14 -10.23
CA LEU A 192 -6.75 5.89 -10.79
C LEU A 192 -5.79 6.38 -9.70
N GLY A 193 -6.31 6.96 -8.62
CA GLY A 193 -5.51 7.43 -7.48
C GLY A 193 -4.64 6.32 -6.88
N LEU A 194 -5.24 5.15 -6.62
CA LEU A 194 -4.51 3.99 -6.10
C LEU A 194 -3.50 3.44 -7.12
N THR A 195 -3.82 3.44 -8.41
CA THR A 195 -2.85 3.04 -9.43
C THR A 195 -1.62 3.93 -9.41
N ARG A 196 -1.81 5.26 -9.44
CA ARG A 196 -0.70 6.23 -9.39
C ARG A 196 0.18 5.98 -8.17
N ARG A 197 -0.44 5.76 -7.01
CA ARG A 197 0.26 5.42 -5.76
C ARG A 197 1.08 4.15 -5.87
N ARG A 198 0.48 3.04 -6.35
CA ARG A 198 1.19 1.76 -6.51
C ARG A 198 2.35 1.86 -7.50
N MET A 199 2.21 2.65 -8.56
CA MET A 199 3.30 2.90 -9.52
C MET A 199 4.43 3.74 -8.90
N ALA A 200 4.09 4.77 -8.13
CA ALA A 200 5.06 5.58 -7.40
C ALA A 200 5.84 4.73 -6.39
N GLU A 201 5.16 3.88 -5.62
CA GLU A 201 5.78 2.97 -4.66
C GLU A 201 6.67 1.95 -5.35
N ARG A 202 6.24 1.36 -6.48
CA ARG A 202 7.08 0.49 -7.29
C ARG A 202 8.32 1.22 -7.82
N ALA A 203 8.18 2.46 -8.28
CA ALA A 203 9.31 3.25 -8.75
C ALA A 203 10.30 3.50 -7.61
N LEU A 204 9.82 3.90 -6.42
CA LEU A 204 10.64 4.00 -5.22
C LEU A 204 11.32 2.67 -4.92
N PHE A 205 10.60 1.54 -4.90
CA PHE A 205 11.14 0.20 -4.64
C PHE A 205 12.28 -0.18 -5.60
N LEU A 206 12.20 0.24 -6.87
CA LEU A 206 13.23 0.03 -7.90
C LEU A 206 14.33 1.10 -7.91
N GLY A 207 14.31 2.05 -6.98
CA GLY A 207 15.24 3.17 -6.92
C GLY A 207 15.11 4.15 -8.09
N LYS A 208 13.91 4.33 -8.61
CA LYS A 208 13.56 5.26 -9.70
C LYS A 208 12.80 6.48 -9.16
N PRO A 209 12.81 7.61 -9.89
CA PRO A 209 11.97 8.77 -9.53
C PRO A 209 10.49 8.40 -9.55
N TRP A 210 9.77 8.74 -8.47
CA TRP A 210 8.36 8.43 -8.26
C TRP A 210 7.44 9.65 -8.48
N GLN A 211 8.01 10.86 -8.45
CA GLN A 211 7.31 12.14 -8.60
C GLN A 211 6.48 12.25 -9.88
N PRO A 212 6.92 11.71 -11.05
CA PRO A 212 6.10 11.79 -12.26
C PRO A 212 4.68 11.24 -12.06
N PHE A 213 4.49 10.22 -11.20
CA PHE A 213 3.19 9.58 -10.97
C PHE A 213 2.19 10.45 -10.18
N LEU A 214 2.60 11.59 -9.63
CA LEU A 214 1.71 12.52 -8.91
C LEU A 214 0.81 13.33 -9.84
N GLU A 215 1.34 13.74 -11.00
CA GLU A 215 0.74 14.76 -11.86
C GLU A 215 -0.22 14.18 -12.91
N TYR A 216 -0.51 12.88 -12.84
CA TYR A 216 -1.26 12.23 -13.91
C TYR A 216 -2.74 12.61 -13.88
N GLU A 217 -3.11 13.49 -14.79
CA GLU A 217 -4.37 13.38 -15.53
C GLU A 217 -4.31 12.15 -16.46
N LEU A 218 -5.43 11.48 -16.67
CA LEU A 218 -5.56 10.39 -17.64
C LEU A 218 -4.96 10.83 -18.97
N LEU A 219 -3.94 10.10 -19.45
CA LEU A 219 -3.33 10.41 -20.73
C LEU A 219 -4.21 9.91 -21.85
N GLN A 220 -4.87 10.88 -22.49
CA GLN A 220 -5.65 10.73 -23.69
C GLN A 220 -5.41 11.95 -24.57
N LEU A 221 -5.83 11.88 -25.83
CA LEU A 221 -5.66 13.00 -26.74
C LEU A 221 -6.55 14.18 -26.30
N THR A 222 -5.93 15.33 -26.00
CA THR A 222 -6.60 16.57 -25.60
C THR A 222 -6.13 17.77 -26.44
N GLN A 223 -6.82 18.91 -26.30
CA GLN A 223 -6.34 20.21 -26.78
C GLN A 223 -6.31 21.20 -25.60
N PRO A 224 -5.16 21.83 -25.27
CA PRO A 224 -3.85 21.62 -25.88
C PRO A 224 -3.30 20.21 -25.61
N LYS A 225 -2.40 19.73 -26.48
CA LYS A 225 -1.79 18.40 -26.34
C LYS A 225 -1.00 18.31 -25.04
N ILE A 226 -1.09 17.16 -24.36
CA ILE A 226 -0.29 16.90 -23.16
C ILE A 226 1.16 16.66 -23.54
N GLN A 227 2.10 17.30 -22.85
CA GLN A 227 3.54 17.08 -23.03
C GLN A 227 4.20 16.75 -21.69
N SER A 228 4.82 15.58 -21.56
CA SER A 228 5.54 15.17 -20.34
C SER A 228 6.55 14.03 -20.58
N GLU A 229 7.49 13.87 -19.64
CA GLU A 229 8.40 12.70 -19.61
C GLU A 229 7.64 11.38 -19.49
N TYR A 230 6.44 11.40 -18.91
CA TYR A 230 5.64 10.19 -18.85
C TYR A 230 5.02 9.82 -20.19
N VAL A 231 4.61 10.79 -21.00
CA VAL A 231 4.22 10.48 -22.38
C VAL A 231 5.37 9.79 -23.11
N ARG A 232 6.60 10.29 -22.91
CA ARG A 232 7.80 9.67 -23.48
C ARG A 232 7.99 8.25 -22.95
N TYR A 233 7.77 8.00 -21.67
CA TYR A 233 7.86 6.66 -21.08
C TYR A 233 6.83 5.69 -21.68
N ILE A 234 5.58 6.14 -21.91
CA ILE A 234 4.54 5.36 -22.60
C ILE A 234 4.91 5.09 -24.06
N GLN A 235 5.38 6.11 -24.78
CA GLN A 235 5.84 5.97 -26.17
C GLN A 235 7.00 4.96 -26.26
N ASN A 236 7.93 4.96 -25.31
CA ASN A 236 8.98 3.93 -25.23
C ASN A 236 8.41 2.52 -24.98
N GLY A 237 7.36 2.39 -24.15
CA GLY A 237 6.66 1.12 -23.96
C GLY A 237 5.98 0.63 -25.25
N LEU A 238 5.32 1.52 -25.98
CA LEU A 238 4.69 1.24 -27.27
C LEU A 238 5.74 0.80 -28.31
N GLN A 239 6.88 1.48 -28.39
CA GLN A 239 8.00 1.07 -29.24
C GLN A 239 8.50 -0.33 -28.91
N LYS A 240 8.68 -0.66 -27.63
CA LYS A 240 9.05 -2.01 -27.19
C LYS A 240 8.00 -3.05 -27.52
N ALA A 241 6.72 -2.67 -27.53
CA ALA A 241 5.60 -3.51 -27.95
C ALA A 241 5.46 -3.62 -29.48
N GLY A 242 6.32 -2.95 -30.26
CA GLY A 242 6.36 -3.03 -31.72
C GLY A 242 5.53 -1.99 -32.46
N PHE A 243 5.06 -0.94 -31.77
CA PHE A 243 4.30 0.15 -32.37
C PHE A 243 5.21 1.30 -32.82
N ASP A 244 4.97 1.81 -34.02
CA ASP A 244 5.70 2.96 -34.56
C ASP A 244 5.14 4.27 -33.99
N VAL A 245 5.81 4.79 -32.97
CA VAL A 245 5.52 6.08 -32.35
C VAL A 245 6.83 6.77 -31.97
N GLN A 246 6.91 8.08 -32.14
CA GLN A 246 8.09 8.84 -31.71
C GLN A 246 8.03 9.11 -30.20
N ALA A 247 9.10 8.79 -29.46
CA ALA A 247 9.22 9.07 -28.03
C ALA A 247 9.56 10.55 -27.73
N ASN A 248 8.80 11.47 -28.31
CA ASN A 248 9.03 12.92 -28.21
C ASN A 248 8.48 13.52 -26.90
N GLY A 249 7.64 12.78 -26.16
CA GLY A 249 7.00 13.24 -24.93
C GLY A 249 5.71 14.05 -25.16
N ILE A 250 5.14 14.04 -26.36
CA ILE A 250 3.91 14.76 -26.72
C ILE A 250 2.81 13.76 -27.05
N PHE A 251 1.65 13.86 -26.39
CA PHE A 251 0.51 12.99 -26.64
C PHE A 251 -0.27 13.52 -27.84
N ASP A 252 0.22 13.17 -29.02
CA ASP A 252 -0.35 13.54 -30.31
C ASP A 252 -1.24 12.43 -30.89
N PHE A 253 -1.74 12.68 -32.10
CA PHE A 253 -2.62 11.75 -32.80
C PHE A 253 -1.94 10.39 -33.07
N GLU A 254 -0.64 10.37 -33.34
CA GLU A 254 0.08 9.11 -33.57
C GLU A 254 0.22 8.32 -32.27
N THR A 255 0.45 8.99 -31.14
CA THR A 255 0.48 8.36 -29.81
C THR A 255 -0.89 7.76 -29.46
N ASP A 256 -1.97 8.53 -29.61
CA ASP A 256 -3.35 8.05 -29.38
C ASP A 256 -3.68 6.82 -30.24
N LYS A 257 -3.35 6.88 -31.53
CA LYS A 257 -3.54 5.78 -32.48
C LYS A 257 -2.77 4.53 -32.07
N ALA A 258 -1.50 4.66 -31.69
CA ALA A 258 -0.68 3.54 -31.22
C ALA A 258 -1.27 2.89 -29.96
N ILE A 259 -1.78 3.69 -29.02
CA ILE A 259 -2.43 3.20 -27.80
C ILE A 259 -3.69 2.42 -28.13
N LYS A 260 -4.56 2.96 -28.99
CA LYS A 260 -5.80 2.28 -29.41
C LYS A 260 -5.52 0.95 -30.09
N GLN A 261 -4.52 0.90 -30.96
CA GLN A 261 -4.10 -0.34 -31.61
C GLN A 261 -3.54 -1.35 -30.60
N PHE A 262 -2.72 -0.89 -29.66
CA PHE A 262 -2.19 -1.72 -28.58
C PHE A 262 -3.31 -2.29 -27.69
N GLN A 263 -4.26 -1.44 -27.27
CA GLN A 263 -5.44 -1.86 -26.49
C GLN A 263 -6.26 -2.91 -27.24
N ALA A 264 -6.54 -2.69 -28.53
CA ALA A 264 -7.23 -3.66 -29.37
C ALA A 264 -6.47 -4.99 -29.46
N GLN A 265 -5.14 -4.97 -29.61
CA GLN A 265 -4.31 -6.16 -29.65
C GLN A 265 -4.34 -6.96 -28.33
N LYS A 266 -4.51 -6.27 -27.19
CA LYS A 266 -4.62 -6.87 -25.86
C LYS A 266 -6.05 -7.27 -25.49
N GLY A 267 -7.04 -7.00 -26.35
CA GLY A 267 -8.45 -7.30 -26.10
C GLY A 267 -9.12 -6.32 -25.13
N PHE A 268 -8.57 -5.11 -24.99
CA PHE A 268 -9.19 -4.03 -24.22
C PHE A 268 -10.09 -3.17 -25.11
N GLU A 269 -10.93 -2.35 -24.47
CA GLU A 269 -11.59 -1.25 -25.17
C GLU A 269 -10.53 -0.29 -25.73
N ALA A 270 -10.59 0.01 -27.03
CA ALA A 270 -9.63 0.85 -27.74
C ALA A 270 -10.01 2.34 -27.63
N ASP A 271 -10.08 2.84 -26.40
CA ASP A 271 -10.52 4.19 -26.07
C ASP A 271 -9.40 5.25 -26.19
N GLY A 272 -8.13 4.84 -26.27
CA GLY A 272 -6.97 5.74 -26.31
C GLY A 272 -6.55 6.26 -24.93
N ILE A 273 -7.21 5.80 -23.87
CA ILE A 273 -6.93 6.20 -22.50
C ILE A 273 -5.79 5.33 -21.96
N VAL A 274 -4.67 5.98 -21.61
CA VAL A 274 -3.55 5.32 -20.95
C VAL A 274 -3.84 5.21 -19.46
N GLY A 275 -4.73 4.26 -19.17
CA GLY A 275 -5.04 3.84 -17.81
C GLY A 275 -4.11 2.74 -17.30
N PRO A 276 -4.31 2.31 -16.04
CA PRO A 276 -3.52 1.27 -15.37
C PRO A 276 -3.34 -0.02 -16.17
N ILE A 277 -4.41 -0.44 -16.85
CA ILE A 277 -4.49 -1.67 -17.65
C ILE A 277 -3.55 -1.55 -18.86
N THR A 278 -3.64 -0.43 -19.60
CA THR A 278 -2.78 -0.12 -20.74
C THR A 278 -1.30 -0.10 -20.31
N VAL A 279 -0.99 0.58 -19.20
CA VAL A 279 0.39 0.68 -18.67
C VAL A 279 0.97 -0.68 -18.27
N THR A 280 0.20 -1.47 -17.51
CA THR A 280 0.63 -2.80 -17.08
C THR A 280 0.86 -3.71 -18.27
N ALA A 281 -0.02 -3.66 -19.27
CA ALA A 281 0.11 -4.48 -20.47
C ALA A 281 1.32 -4.08 -21.33
N LEU A 282 1.77 -2.82 -21.25
CA LEU A 282 3.02 -2.33 -21.88
C LEU A 282 4.28 -2.77 -21.11
N GLY A 283 4.13 -3.42 -19.95
CA GLY A 283 5.24 -3.89 -19.11
C GLY A 283 5.95 -2.76 -18.36
N LEU A 284 5.24 -1.68 -18.08
CA LEU A 284 5.78 -0.43 -17.53
C LEU A 284 5.57 -0.27 -16.02
#